data_AF-A0A6L5E186-F1
#
_entry.id   AF-A0A6L5E186-F1
#
_cell.length_a   1.000
_cell.length_b   1.000
_cell.length_c   1.000
_cell.angle_alpha   90.00
_cell.angle_beta   90.00
_cell.angle_gamma   90.00
#
_symmetry.space_group_name_H-M   'P 1'
#
loop_
_entity.id
_entity.type
_entity.pdbx_description
1 polymer ?
#
loop_
_entity_poly.entity_id
_entity_poly.type
_entity_poly.pdbx_seq_one_letter_code
_entity_poly.pdbx_strand_id
1 'polypeptide(L)'
;MRKLHAIILISLVIVFTACIGNTKPQDKNVIGIEFSDSTDQAIFNSIKDIVKQQSLDSLSIDLRIIEIAKMFLQTPYVGGTLEGNGPEKLRVNLRQLDCTTYLENVVVLSAIAGKKDIKASDFLKELETLRYRSGKLTNYTSRLHYFTDWIFENESKGIVKNITAEIGGVPFEKNINFMSTHVESYAALKADSSFVKIIRENENVINNREMYFIPEEEITIVEKEIHDGDLIAITTKIKGLEISHVGIALHVNDRLHLMHASSLAKKVVISETPLAEMLLKNRLQSGIMVVRVQ
;
A
#
# COMPACT_ATOMS: atom_id res chain seq x y z
N MET A 1 66.80 61.89 -48.98
CA MET A 1 65.74 62.92 -49.11
C MET A 1 64.46 62.24 -49.55
N ARG A 2 63.34 62.60 -48.90
CA ARG A 2 61.99 62.03 -48.95
C ARG A 2 61.56 61.39 -50.29
N LYS A 3 60.93 60.21 -50.22
CA LYS A 3 59.49 60.08 -50.54
C LYS A 3 58.90 58.80 -49.93
N LEU A 4 57.91 59.06 -49.09
CA LEU A 4 56.98 58.16 -48.43
C LEU A 4 55.93 57.71 -49.46
N HIS A 5 55.65 56.41 -49.62
CA HIS A 5 54.35 55.95 -50.14
C HIS A 5 53.93 54.70 -49.37
N ALA A 6 52.71 54.81 -48.85
CA ALA A 6 52.02 53.87 -48.00
C ALA A 6 51.72 52.55 -48.73
N ILE A 7 51.81 51.44 -48.01
CA ILE A 7 51.13 50.20 -48.39
C ILE A 7 50.29 49.73 -47.21
N ILE A 8 49.02 49.58 -47.56
CA ILE A 8 47.81 49.27 -46.82
C ILE A 8 47.96 48.01 -45.96
N LEU A 9 47.65 48.13 -44.67
CA LEU A 9 47.52 47.03 -43.72
C LEU A 9 46.12 46.39 -43.92
N ILE A 10 46.07 45.23 -44.55
CA ILE A 10 44.84 44.41 -44.64
C ILE A 10 44.74 43.60 -43.36
N SER A 11 43.95 44.08 -42.41
CA SER A 11 43.55 43.36 -41.21
C SER A 11 42.59 42.24 -41.59
N LEU A 12 43.08 40.99 -41.64
CA LEU A 12 42.28 39.80 -41.83
C LEU A 12 41.48 39.54 -40.54
N VAL A 13 40.21 39.97 -40.49
CA VAL A 13 39.27 39.64 -39.42
C VAL A 13 38.83 38.18 -39.61
N ILE A 14 39.42 37.28 -38.83
CA ILE A 14 38.95 35.89 -38.71
C ILE A 14 37.69 35.92 -37.84
N VAL A 15 36.53 35.82 -38.48
CA VAL A 15 35.26 35.55 -37.81
C VAL A 15 35.31 34.11 -37.32
N PHE A 16 35.61 33.91 -36.03
CA PHE A 16 35.31 32.65 -35.34
C PHE A 16 33.79 32.57 -35.18
N THR A 17 33.12 31.93 -36.13
CA THR A 17 31.79 31.36 -35.89
C THR A 17 31.96 30.26 -34.85
N ALA A 18 31.64 30.58 -33.60
CA ALA A 18 31.41 29.59 -32.56
C ALA A 18 30.21 28.75 -33.00
N CYS A 19 30.47 27.54 -33.50
CA CYS A 19 29.45 26.51 -33.58
C CYS A 19 29.01 26.23 -32.14
N ILE A 20 27.86 26.78 -31.77
CA ILE A 20 27.12 26.41 -30.57
C ILE A 20 26.76 24.94 -30.79
N GLY A 21 27.55 24.05 -30.20
CA GLY A 21 27.19 22.66 -30.08
C GLY A 21 25.89 22.60 -29.31
N ASN A 22 24.82 22.14 -29.96
CA ASN A 22 23.61 21.71 -29.30
C ASN A 22 23.98 20.53 -28.39
N THR A 23 24.38 20.83 -27.16
CA THR A 23 24.34 19.88 -26.07
C THR A 23 22.87 19.57 -25.84
N LYS A 24 22.45 18.38 -26.28
CA LYS A 24 21.18 17.81 -25.81
C LYS A 24 21.19 17.93 -24.28
N PRO A 25 20.11 18.45 -23.66
CA PRO A 25 20.02 18.44 -22.21
C PRO A 25 20.21 16.99 -21.77
N GLN A 26 21.23 16.77 -20.96
CA GLN A 26 21.43 15.54 -20.22
C GLN A 26 20.10 15.19 -19.57
N ASP A 27 19.51 14.05 -19.94
CA ASP A 27 18.36 13.50 -19.26
C ASP A 27 18.66 13.54 -17.77
N LYS A 28 17.85 14.31 -17.03
CA LYS A 28 17.87 14.34 -15.59
C LYS A 28 17.81 12.89 -15.13
N ASN A 29 18.84 12.44 -14.42
CA ASN A 29 18.92 11.15 -13.76
C ASN A 29 17.53 10.68 -13.35
N VAL A 30 17.03 9.61 -13.98
CA VAL A 30 16.01 8.77 -13.36
C VAL A 30 16.73 8.16 -12.17
N ILE A 31 16.68 8.84 -11.03
CA ILE A 31 17.09 8.24 -9.75
C ILE A 31 16.14 7.06 -9.60
N GLY A 32 16.65 5.85 -9.76
CA GLY A 32 15.87 4.64 -9.59
C GLY A 32 15.22 4.68 -8.21
N ILE A 33 13.93 4.35 -8.13
CA ILE A 33 13.29 4.13 -6.84
C ILE A 33 13.95 2.87 -6.26
N GLU A 34 14.64 3.01 -5.13
CA GLU A 34 15.42 1.96 -4.48
C GLU A 34 14.99 1.78 -3.03
N PHE A 35 15.25 0.58 -2.48
CA PHE A 35 15.04 0.33 -1.06
C PHE A 35 16.00 1.18 -0.23
N SER A 36 15.48 1.81 0.83
CA SER A 36 16.31 2.60 1.74
C SER A 36 17.12 1.75 2.74
N ASP A 37 16.76 0.48 2.92
CA ASP A 37 17.40 -0.46 3.86
C ASP A 37 17.83 -1.73 3.12
N SER A 38 19.11 -2.09 3.25
CA SER A 38 19.70 -3.25 2.56
C SER A 38 19.15 -4.59 3.07
N THR A 39 18.62 -4.65 4.29
CA THR A 39 17.98 -5.84 4.84
C THR A 39 16.64 -6.08 4.19
N ASP A 40 15.83 -5.03 4.03
CA ASP A 40 14.54 -5.13 3.35
C ASP A 40 14.74 -5.48 1.86
N GLN A 41 15.78 -4.94 1.22
CA GLN A 41 16.20 -5.35 -0.13
C GLN A 41 16.61 -6.83 -0.19
N ALA A 42 17.32 -7.34 0.83
CA ALA A 42 17.73 -8.75 0.88
C ALA A 42 16.55 -9.69 1.10
N ILE A 43 15.57 -9.30 1.94
CA ILE A 43 14.32 -10.05 2.12
C ILE A 43 13.53 -10.09 0.82
N PHE A 44 13.39 -8.94 0.14
CA PHE A 44 12.77 -8.88 -1.18
C PHE A 44 13.44 -9.82 -2.19
N ASN A 45 14.78 -9.81 -2.25
CA ASN A 45 15.53 -10.72 -3.13
C ASN A 45 15.29 -12.19 -2.78
N SER A 46 15.22 -12.53 -1.49
CA SER A 46 14.93 -13.89 -1.04
C SER A 46 13.53 -14.35 -1.46
N ILE A 47 12.52 -13.48 -1.34
CA ILE A 47 11.16 -13.75 -1.81
C ILE A 47 11.15 -13.95 -3.33
N LYS A 48 11.84 -13.10 -4.08
CA LYS A 48 12.00 -13.22 -5.53
C LYS A 48 12.62 -14.57 -5.92
N ASP A 49 13.65 -15.02 -5.20
CA ASP A 49 14.30 -16.30 -5.47
C ASP A 49 13.36 -17.48 -5.18
N ILE A 50 12.59 -17.41 -4.09
CA ILE A 50 11.58 -18.43 -3.75
C ILE A 50 10.48 -18.50 -4.82
N VAL A 51 9.96 -17.34 -5.27
CA VAL A 51 8.95 -17.27 -6.35
C VAL A 51 9.42 -18.01 -7.59
N LYS A 52 10.69 -17.84 -7.98
CA LYS A 52 11.27 -18.53 -9.15
C LYS A 52 11.48 -20.03 -8.89
N GLN A 53 12.03 -20.39 -7.74
CA GLN A 53 12.35 -21.78 -7.39
C GLN A 53 11.10 -22.65 -7.27
N GLN A 54 10.00 -22.08 -6.78
CA GLN A 54 8.72 -22.78 -6.60
C GLN A 54 7.73 -22.53 -7.75
N SER A 55 8.15 -21.84 -8.81
CA SER A 55 7.32 -21.51 -9.98
C SER A 55 5.98 -20.83 -9.62
N LEU A 56 6.00 -19.95 -8.60
CA LEU A 56 4.82 -19.23 -8.15
C LEU A 56 4.29 -18.25 -9.21
N ASP A 57 5.13 -17.85 -10.16
CA ASP A 57 4.78 -17.00 -11.31
C ASP A 57 3.71 -17.62 -12.21
N SER A 58 3.61 -18.95 -12.22
CA SER A 58 2.60 -19.70 -13.00
C SER A 58 1.25 -19.86 -12.29
N LEU A 59 1.18 -19.52 -10.99
CA LEU A 59 -0.03 -19.66 -10.20
C LEU A 59 -1.01 -18.51 -10.45
N SER A 60 -2.30 -18.79 -10.22
CA SER A 60 -3.32 -17.76 -10.13
C SER A 60 -2.99 -16.76 -9.01
N ILE A 61 -3.57 -15.55 -9.08
CA ILE A 61 -3.25 -14.48 -8.14
C ILE A 61 -3.63 -14.83 -6.69
N ASP A 62 -4.76 -15.52 -6.51
CA ASP A 62 -5.24 -16.05 -5.23
C ASP A 62 -4.22 -17.01 -4.59
N LEU A 63 -3.70 -17.98 -5.34
CA LEU A 63 -2.67 -18.89 -4.85
C LEU A 63 -1.34 -18.18 -4.58
N ARG A 64 -0.94 -17.21 -5.41
CA ARG A 64 0.25 -16.38 -5.14
C ARG A 64 0.11 -15.62 -3.82
N ILE A 65 -1.06 -15.04 -3.56
CA ILE A 65 -1.35 -14.35 -2.30
C ILE A 65 -1.15 -15.29 -1.12
N ILE A 66 -1.73 -16.49 -1.16
CA ILE A 66 -1.59 -17.46 -0.07
C ILE A 66 -0.12 -17.84 0.16
N GLU A 67 0.62 -18.19 -0.88
CA GLU A 67 2.00 -18.64 -0.72
C GLU A 67 2.92 -17.52 -0.24
N ILE A 68 2.75 -16.29 -0.75
CA ILE A 68 3.53 -15.13 -0.29
C ILE A 68 3.11 -14.70 1.12
N ALA A 69 1.81 -14.74 1.46
CA ALA A 69 1.32 -14.47 2.80
C ALA A 69 1.98 -15.38 3.84
N LYS A 70 2.14 -16.67 3.52
CA LYS A 70 2.81 -17.66 4.38
C LYS A 70 4.29 -17.37 4.60
N MET A 71 4.99 -16.74 3.65
CA MET A 71 6.41 -16.39 3.80
C MET A 71 6.66 -15.40 4.94
N PHE A 72 5.64 -14.63 5.35
CA PHE A 72 5.73 -13.69 6.46
C PHE A 72 5.32 -14.30 7.80
N LEU A 73 4.89 -15.56 7.87
CA LEU A 73 4.55 -16.18 9.15
C LEU A 73 5.71 -16.03 10.14
N GLN A 74 5.37 -15.72 11.39
CA GLN A 74 6.30 -15.41 12.48
C GLN A 74 7.05 -14.08 12.37
N THR A 75 6.88 -13.29 11.30
CA THR A 75 7.44 -11.93 11.22
C THR A 75 6.90 -11.07 12.36
N PRO A 76 7.76 -10.38 13.15
CA PRO A 76 7.34 -9.59 14.30
C PRO A 76 6.29 -8.52 13.98
N TYR A 77 5.34 -8.35 14.91
CA TYR A 77 4.40 -7.25 14.87
C TYR A 77 5.02 -5.98 15.44
N VAL A 78 5.00 -4.90 14.67
CA VAL A 78 5.36 -3.55 15.14
C VAL A 78 4.39 -2.55 14.54
N GLY A 79 3.69 -1.78 15.37
CA GLY A 79 2.79 -0.72 14.93
C GLY A 79 3.56 0.53 14.52
N GLY A 80 3.06 1.24 13.50
CA GLY A 80 3.56 2.57 13.14
C GLY A 80 4.92 2.55 12.44
N THR A 81 5.28 1.48 11.73
CA THR A 81 6.54 1.38 10.98
C THR A 81 6.64 2.38 9.83
N LEU A 82 5.49 2.91 9.38
CA LEU A 82 5.41 3.97 8.38
C LEU A 82 5.56 5.38 8.98
N GLU A 83 5.53 5.51 10.31
CA GLU A 83 5.75 6.79 10.97
C GLU A 83 7.24 7.11 11.06
N GLY A 84 7.58 8.39 11.01
CA GLY A 84 8.95 8.83 11.27
C GLY A 84 9.15 10.31 11.00
N ASN A 85 10.35 10.79 11.34
CA ASN A 85 10.69 12.19 11.19
C ASN A 85 10.79 12.62 9.71
N GLY A 86 10.52 13.90 9.48
CA GLY A 86 10.60 14.54 8.17
C GLY A 86 9.32 14.41 7.34
N PRO A 87 9.36 14.79 6.05
CA PRO A 87 8.23 14.63 5.15
C PRO A 87 7.86 13.16 4.96
N GLU A 88 6.59 12.92 4.58
CA GLU A 88 6.12 11.61 4.14
C GLU A 88 7.02 11.10 3.01
N LYS A 89 7.34 9.81 3.06
CA LYS A 89 8.12 9.11 2.03
C LYS A 89 7.69 7.66 1.98
N LEU A 90 7.93 7.00 0.86
CA LEU A 90 7.61 5.58 0.71
C LEU A 90 8.53 4.76 1.61
N ARG A 91 8.02 4.37 2.78
CA ARG A 91 8.76 3.51 3.73
C ARG A 91 8.41 2.05 3.47
N VAL A 92 9.45 1.22 3.41
CA VAL A 92 9.33 -0.22 3.31
C VAL A 92 9.96 -0.85 4.53
N ASN A 93 9.24 -1.77 5.15
CA ASN A 93 9.76 -2.63 6.20
C ASN A 93 9.16 -4.02 5.98
N LEU A 94 10.00 -5.01 5.67
CA LEU A 94 9.63 -6.41 5.48
C LEU A 94 10.02 -7.27 6.69
N ARG A 95 10.68 -6.68 7.69
CA ARG A 95 11.15 -7.35 8.92
C ARG A 95 10.15 -7.23 10.07
N GLN A 96 9.36 -6.16 10.04
CA GLN A 96 8.44 -5.78 11.12
C GLN A 96 7.21 -5.16 10.49
N LEU A 97 6.04 -5.69 10.84
CA LEU A 97 4.80 -5.39 10.15
C LEU A 97 3.68 -5.08 11.15
N ASP A 98 2.79 -4.19 10.78
CA ASP A 98 1.43 -4.15 11.32
C ASP A 98 0.46 -4.83 10.35
N CYS A 99 -0.82 -4.85 10.68
CA CYS A 99 -1.81 -5.55 9.86
C CYS A 99 -1.93 -4.98 8.44
N THR A 100 -1.92 -3.65 8.31
CA THR A 100 -2.03 -2.98 7.01
C THR A 100 -0.77 -3.18 6.18
N THR A 101 0.41 -2.93 6.74
CA THR A 101 1.67 -3.10 6.00
C THR A 101 1.94 -4.54 5.61
N TYR A 102 1.54 -5.52 6.44
CA TYR A 102 1.57 -6.93 6.06
C TYR A 102 0.69 -7.18 4.83
N LEU A 103 -0.57 -6.78 4.88
CA LEU A 103 -1.53 -6.98 3.79
C LEU A 103 -1.06 -6.29 2.50
N GLU A 104 -0.64 -5.02 2.58
CA GLU A 104 -0.14 -4.28 1.42
C GLU A 104 1.08 -4.96 0.79
N ASN A 105 2.07 -5.34 1.59
CA ASN A 105 3.27 -6.01 1.09
C ASN A 105 2.91 -7.32 0.39
N VAL A 106 1.99 -8.12 0.94
CA VAL A 106 1.54 -9.37 0.30
C VAL A 106 0.85 -9.09 -1.04
N VAL A 107 -0.08 -8.13 -1.09
CA VAL A 107 -0.79 -7.77 -2.34
C VAL A 107 0.22 -7.37 -3.43
N VAL A 108 1.15 -6.47 -3.10
CA VAL A 108 2.15 -5.97 -4.05
C VAL A 108 3.09 -7.09 -4.51
N LEU A 109 3.64 -7.86 -3.58
CA LEU A 109 4.56 -8.96 -3.90
C LEU A 109 3.87 -10.03 -4.76
N SER A 110 2.59 -10.31 -4.49
CA SER A 110 1.81 -11.29 -5.26
C SER A 110 1.53 -10.81 -6.67
N ALA A 111 1.18 -9.53 -6.85
CA ALA A 111 0.99 -8.96 -8.17
C ALA A 111 2.27 -9.04 -9.02
N ILE A 112 3.42 -8.60 -8.47
CA ILE A 112 4.68 -8.61 -9.22
C ILE A 112 5.26 -10.02 -9.41
N ALA A 113 4.91 -10.99 -8.56
CA ALA A 113 5.39 -12.37 -8.68
C ALA A 113 4.99 -13.04 -10.00
N GLY A 114 3.92 -12.58 -10.66
CA GLY A 114 3.52 -13.06 -12.00
C GLY A 114 4.29 -12.41 -13.16
N LYS A 115 5.20 -11.47 -12.88
CA LYS A 115 6.06 -10.85 -13.89
C LYS A 115 7.26 -11.76 -14.15
N LYS A 116 7.63 -11.94 -15.43
CA LYS A 116 8.82 -12.73 -15.83
C LYS A 116 10.12 -12.24 -15.21
N ASP A 117 10.26 -10.93 -15.03
CA ASP A 117 11.41 -10.31 -14.38
C ASP A 117 10.94 -9.39 -13.26
N ILE A 118 11.13 -9.84 -12.02
CA ILE A 118 10.71 -9.15 -10.80
C ILE A 118 11.82 -8.17 -10.40
N LYS A 119 11.53 -6.86 -10.37
CA LYS A 119 12.51 -5.83 -9.97
C LYS A 119 12.08 -5.11 -8.69
N ALA A 120 13.07 -4.64 -7.94
CA ALA A 120 12.82 -3.79 -6.77
C ALA A 120 12.00 -2.54 -7.12
N SER A 121 12.29 -1.93 -8.28
CA SER A 121 11.54 -0.78 -8.78
C SER A 121 10.05 -1.10 -9.06
N ASP A 122 9.73 -2.33 -9.47
CA ASP A 122 8.33 -2.74 -9.65
C ASP A 122 7.65 -2.76 -8.28
N PHE A 123 8.23 -3.44 -7.29
CA PHE A 123 7.69 -3.49 -5.94
C PHE A 123 7.43 -2.08 -5.37
N LEU A 124 8.42 -1.18 -5.47
CA LEU A 124 8.30 0.16 -4.89
C LEU A 124 7.23 1.00 -5.59
N LYS A 125 7.13 0.91 -6.93
CA LYS A 125 6.12 1.62 -7.70
C LYS A 125 4.71 1.10 -7.42
N GLU A 126 4.53 -0.21 -7.39
CA GLU A 126 3.23 -0.83 -7.10
C GLU A 126 2.80 -0.55 -5.65
N LEU A 127 3.75 -0.52 -4.69
CA LEU A 127 3.46 -0.16 -3.30
C LEU A 127 3.05 1.31 -3.16
N GLU A 128 3.72 2.23 -3.85
CA GLU A 128 3.26 3.63 -3.88
C GLU A 128 1.86 3.74 -4.49
N THR A 129 1.64 3.03 -5.60
CA THR A 129 0.34 3.01 -6.29
C THR A 129 -0.76 2.51 -5.37
N LEU A 130 -0.51 1.45 -4.59
CA LEU A 130 -1.46 0.85 -3.67
C LEU A 130 -1.76 1.73 -2.44
N ARG A 131 -0.70 2.22 -1.77
CA ARG A 131 -0.77 2.87 -0.45
C ARG A 131 -1.25 4.31 -0.48
N TYR A 132 -1.03 5.02 -1.60
CA TYR A 132 -1.34 6.44 -1.70
C TYR A 132 -2.54 6.70 -2.62
N ARG A 133 -3.31 7.72 -2.26
CA ARG A 133 -4.46 8.23 -3.02
C ARG A 133 -4.03 8.55 -4.45
N SER A 134 -4.83 8.13 -5.42
CA SER A 134 -4.51 8.25 -6.86
C SER A 134 -3.14 7.68 -7.25
N GLY A 135 -2.57 6.81 -6.42
CA GLY A 135 -1.27 6.18 -6.61
C GLY A 135 -0.08 7.13 -6.56
N LYS A 136 -0.20 8.28 -5.87
CA LYS A 136 0.86 9.29 -5.83
C LYS A 136 1.14 9.78 -4.42
N LEU A 137 2.37 9.58 -3.97
CA LEU A 137 2.85 10.15 -2.72
C LEU A 137 3.06 11.66 -2.87
N THR A 138 2.37 12.46 -2.04
CA THR A 138 2.60 13.91 -1.95
C THR A 138 2.97 14.35 -0.54
N ASN A 139 2.22 13.88 0.46
CA ASN A 139 2.43 14.17 1.88
C ASN A 139 1.67 13.14 2.75
N TYR A 140 1.65 13.34 4.07
CA TYR A 140 0.97 12.44 5.00
C TYR A 140 -0.51 12.21 4.66
N THR A 141 -1.23 13.22 4.17
CA THR A 141 -2.66 13.10 3.86
C THR A 141 -2.95 12.41 2.52
N SER A 142 -1.92 12.15 1.71
CA SER A 142 -2.05 11.30 0.51
C SER A 142 -2.03 9.82 0.84
N ARG A 143 -1.54 9.41 2.03
CA ARG A 143 -1.59 8.01 2.45
C ARG A 143 -3.03 7.62 2.80
N LEU A 144 -3.45 6.43 2.38
CA LEU A 144 -4.79 5.91 2.60
C LEU A 144 -4.90 5.33 4.02
N HIS A 145 -5.18 6.21 5.01
CA HIS A 145 -5.23 5.82 6.43
C HIS A 145 -6.52 5.11 6.83
N TYR A 146 -7.65 5.48 6.22
CA TYR A 146 -8.94 4.83 6.43
C TYR A 146 -9.08 3.67 5.44
N PHE A 147 -9.35 2.46 5.92
CA PHE A 147 -9.24 1.28 5.07
C PHE A 147 -10.40 1.17 4.10
N THR A 148 -11.58 1.71 4.40
CA THR A 148 -12.67 1.82 3.38
C THR A 148 -12.27 2.74 2.23
N ASP A 149 -11.48 3.77 2.51
CA ASP A 149 -10.92 4.65 1.49
C ASP A 149 -9.78 3.97 0.72
N TRP A 150 -8.98 3.16 1.40
CA TRP A 150 -8.03 2.26 0.76
C TRP A 150 -8.72 1.32 -0.23
N ILE A 151 -9.84 0.70 0.16
CA ILE A 151 -10.62 -0.21 -0.71
C ILE A 151 -11.14 0.55 -1.92
N PHE A 152 -11.83 1.67 -1.70
CA PHE A 152 -12.42 2.47 -2.78
C PHE A 152 -11.38 2.95 -3.80
N GLU A 153 -10.27 3.50 -3.33
CA GLU A 153 -9.20 3.98 -4.22
C GLU A 153 -8.55 2.83 -4.99
N ASN A 154 -8.29 1.70 -4.33
CA ASN A 154 -7.70 0.54 -4.99
C ASN A 154 -8.66 -0.19 -5.94
N GLU A 155 -9.96 -0.10 -5.71
CA GLU A 155 -10.98 -0.54 -6.65
C GLU A 155 -11.03 0.35 -7.90
N SER A 156 -11.00 1.68 -7.72
CA SER A 156 -10.93 2.60 -8.87
C SER A 156 -9.63 2.49 -9.68
N LYS A 157 -8.55 2.02 -9.04
CA LYS A 157 -7.28 1.65 -9.69
C LYS A 157 -7.32 0.27 -10.36
N GLY A 158 -8.38 -0.52 -10.16
CA GLY A 158 -8.52 -1.87 -10.69
C GLY A 158 -7.61 -2.92 -10.04
N ILE A 159 -7.07 -2.63 -8.84
CA ILE A 159 -6.16 -3.53 -8.11
C ILE A 159 -6.96 -4.55 -7.28
N VAL A 160 -8.09 -4.11 -6.74
CA VAL A 160 -8.98 -4.94 -5.95
C VAL A 160 -10.43 -4.74 -6.37
N LYS A 161 -11.32 -5.62 -5.92
CA LYS A 161 -12.77 -5.50 -6.05
C LYS A 161 -13.40 -5.72 -4.68
N ASN A 162 -14.27 -4.81 -4.24
CA ASN A 162 -15.06 -5.00 -3.04
C ASN A 162 -16.24 -5.93 -3.34
N ILE A 163 -16.17 -7.18 -2.90
CA ILE A 163 -17.21 -8.19 -3.16
C ILE A 163 -18.25 -8.25 -2.04
N THR A 164 -18.10 -7.44 -0.98
CA THR A 164 -18.92 -7.52 0.24
C THR A 164 -20.43 -7.51 -0.05
N ALA A 165 -20.89 -6.60 -0.91
CA ALA A 165 -22.31 -6.51 -1.27
C ALA A 165 -22.77 -7.73 -2.10
N GLU A 166 -21.91 -8.26 -2.97
CA GLU A 166 -22.21 -9.40 -3.85
C GLU A 166 -22.44 -10.68 -3.07
N ILE A 167 -21.76 -10.83 -1.93
CA ILE A 167 -21.81 -12.04 -1.09
C ILE A 167 -22.78 -11.91 0.10
N GLY A 168 -23.70 -10.94 0.06
CA GLY A 168 -24.77 -10.80 1.07
C GLY A 168 -24.53 -9.75 2.14
N GLY A 169 -23.58 -8.83 1.94
CA GLY A 169 -23.39 -7.69 2.84
C GLY A 169 -24.61 -6.77 2.92
N VAL A 170 -24.85 -6.20 4.10
CA VAL A 170 -25.91 -5.24 4.39
C VAL A 170 -25.35 -3.81 4.46
N PRO A 171 -26.17 -2.76 4.30
CA PRO A 171 -25.71 -1.38 4.42
C PRO A 171 -24.96 -1.12 5.73
N PHE A 172 -23.79 -0.46 5.63
CA PHE A 172 -22.92 -0.11 6.74
C PHE A 172 -22.97 1.39 7.00
N GLU A 173 -23.81 1.80 7.94
CA GLU A 173 -23.92 3.20 8.34
C GLU A 173 -22.89 3.53 9.43
N LYS A 174 -21.89 4.34 9.06
CA LYS A 174 -20.85 4.79 9.97
C LYS A 174 -20.43 6.20 9.65
N ASN A 175 -20.50 7.09 10.65
CA ASN A 175 -19.85 8.40 10.56
C ASN A 175 -18.37 8.25 10.90
N ILE A 176 -17.51 8.48 9.92
CA ILE A 176 -16.05 8.39 10.00
C ILE A 176 -15.49 9.79 10.25
N ASN A 177 -14.78 9.95 11.36
CA ASN A 177 -14.17 11.20 11.78
C ASN A 177 -13.03 11.02 12.80
N PHE A 178 -12.52 9.80 12.97
CA PHE A 178 -11.64 9.44 14.08
C PHE A 178 -10.36 10.29 14.12
N MET A 179 -9.62 10.36 13.01
CA MET A 179 -8.36 11.09 12.92
C MET A 179 -8.54 12.59 13.15
N SER A 180 -9.52 13.24 12.50
CA SER A 180 -9.72 14.69 12.67
C SER A 180 -10.25 15.09 14.05
N THR A 181 -10.81 14.14 14.82
CA THR A 181 -11.27 14.33 16.20
C THR A 181 -10.27 13.86 17.26
N HIS A 182 -9.27 13.06 16.87
CA HIS A 182 -8.23 12.51 17.76
C HIS A 182 -6.82 12.91 17.30
N VAL A 183 -6.65 14.16 16.85
CA VAL A 183 -5.41 14.74 16.32
C VAL A 183 -4.19 14.41 17.18
N GLU A 184 -4.35 14.43 18.51
CA GLU A 184 -3.28 14.16 19.47
C GLU A 184 -2.62 12.77 19.33
N SER A 185 -3.34 11.82 18.75
CA SER A 185 -2.87 10.45 18.51
C SER A 185 -1.93 10.33 17.31
N TYR A 186 -1.84 11.36 16.47
CA TYR A 186 -1.12 11.33 15.19
C TYR A 186 -0.05 12.43 15.16
N ALA A 187 1.22 12.02 15.18
CA ALA A 187 2.35 12.97 15.21
C ALA A 187 2.34 13.95 14.03
N ALA A 188 2.03 13.47 12.83
CA ALA A 188 1.96 14.32 11.63
C ALA A 188 0.82 15.37 11.71
N LEU A 189 -0.33 15.00 12.27
CA LEU A 189 -1.46 15.93 12.41
C LEU A 189 -1.22 16.97 13.51
N LYS A 190 -0.55 16.58 14.60
CA LYS A 190 -0.09 17.54 15.62
C LYS A 190 0.92 18.54 15.07
N ALA A 191 1.83 18.06 14.22
CA ALA A 191 2.88 18.88 13.66
C ALA A 191 2.38 19.89 12.61
N ASP A 192 1.33 19.54 11.86
CA ASP A 192 0.78 20.41 10.82
C ASP A 192 -0.76 20.39 10.81
N SER A 193 -1.36 21.48 11.31
CA SER A 193 -2.81 21.62 11.37
C SER A 193 -3.49 21.73 10.00
N SER A 194 -2.74 22.04 8.93
CA SER A 194 -3.28 22.01 7.57
C SER A 194 -3.67 20.60 7.13
N PHE A 195 -2.97 19.58 7.63
CA PHE A 195 -3.32 18.17 7.39
C PHE A 195 -4.65 17.80 8.03
N VAL A 196 -4.99 18.36 9.20
CA VAL A 196 -6.28 18.09 9.86
C VAL A 196 -7.45 18.53 8.99
N LYS A 197 -7.31 19.67 8.27
CA LYS A 197 -8.34 20.14 7.34
C LYS A 197 -8.54 19.15 6.19
N ILE A 198 -7.45 18.70 5.56
CA ILE A 198 -7.51 17.76 4.43
C ILE A 198 -8.05 16.39 4.88
N ILE A 199 -7.64 15.90 6.05
CA ILE A 199 -8.18 14.65 6.62
C ILE A 199 -9.69 14.77 6.85
N ARG A 200 -10.18 15.90 7.37
CA ARG A 200 -11.63 16.12 7.54
C ARG A 200 -12.37 16.16 6.21
N GLU A 201 -11.77 16.75 5.18
CA GLU A 201 -12.34 16.74 3.82
C GLU A 201 -12.42 15.30 3.28
N ASN A 202 -11.36 14.51 3.45
CA ASN A 202 -11.34 13.09 3.10
C ASN A 202 -12.42 12.30 3.87
N GLU A 203 -12.55 12.51 5.18
CA GLU A 203 -13.60 11.91 6.00
C GLU A 203 -15.00 12.23 5.48
N ASN A 204 -15.27 13.48 5.10
CA ASN A 204 -16.55 13.87 4.49
C ASN A 204 -16.79 13.16 3.15
N VAL A 205 -15.75 13.00 2.32
CA VAL A 205 -15.87 12.24 1.06
C VAL A 205 -16.21 10.78 1.35
N ILE A 206 -15.55 10.15 2.33
CA ILE A 206 -15.81 8.76 2.70
C ILE A 206 -17.25 8.60 3.22
N ASN A 207 -17.73 9.54 4.06
CA ASN A 207 -19.08 9.51 4.64
C ASN A 207 -20.21 9.64 3.61
N ASN A 208 -19.92 10.10 2.38
CA ASN A 208 -20.90 10.19 1.29
C ASN A 208 -20.97 8.91 0.44
N ARG A 209 -20.21 7.86 0.78
CA ARG A 209 -20.20 6.59 0.06
C ARG A 209 -21.23 5.63 0.65
N GLU A 210 -21.93 4.92 -0.22
CA GLU A 210 -22.63 3.72 0.19
C GLU A 210 -21.61 2.62 0.51
N MET A 211 -21.69 2.07 1.70
CA MET A 211 -20.80 1.01 2.18
C MET A 211 -21.64 -0.18 2.61
N TYR A 212 -21.08 -1.37 2.49
CA TYR A 212 -21.70 -2.62 2.90
C TYR A 212 -20.73 -3.40 3.79
N PHE A 213 -21.27 -4.15 4.73
CA PHE A 213 -20.50 -5.07 5.58
C PHE A 213 -21.32 -6.33 5.85
N ILE A 214 -20.63 -7.40 6.22
CA ILE A 214 -21.24 -8.64 6.69
C ILE A 214 -21.16 -8.60 8.23
N PRO A 215 -22.31 -8.57 8.94
CA PRO A 215 -22.32 -8.61 10.40
C PRO A 215 -21.61 -9.85 10.95
N GLU A 216 -21.02 -9.74 12.13
CA GLU A 216 -20.22 -10.82 12.74
C GLU A 216 -21.01 -12.14 12.92
N GLU A 217 -22.32 -12.04 13.15
CA GLU A 217 -23.25 -13.16 13.27
C GLU A 217 -23.56 -13.87 11.93
N GLU A 218 -23.36 -13.20 10.79
CA GLU A 218 -23.66 -13.74 9.46
C GLU A 218 -22.43 -14.35 8.77
N ILE A 219 -21.23 -14.24 9.35
CA ILE A 219 -19.97 -14.67 8.70
C ILE A 219 -20.00 -16.17 8.37
N THR A 220 -20.52 -17.02 9.26
CA THR A 220 -20.61 -18.47 9.01
C THR A 220 -21.52 -18.82 7.84
N ILE A 221 -22.49 -17.96 7.51
CA ILE A 221 -23.42 -18.20 6.39
C ILE A 221 -22.72 -17.95 5.05
N VAL A 222 -21.81 -16.97 5.01
CA VAL A 222 -21.15 -16.53 3.78
C VAL A 222 -19.71 -17.05 3.64
N GLU A 223 -19.18 -17.79 4.63
CA GLU A 223 -17.76 -18.18 4.66
C GLU A 223 -17.32 -18.94 3.39
N LYS A 224 -18.24 -19.66 2.73
CA LYS A 224 -17.99 -20.39 1.48
C LYS A 224 -17.88 -19.52 0.23
N GLU A 225 -18.41 -18.31 0.26
CA GLU A 225 -18.32 -17.34 -0.84
C GLU A 225 -17.01 -16.52 -0.77
N ILE A 226 -16.34 -16.57 0.39
CA ILE A 226 -15.04 -15.98 0.63
C ILE A 226 -13.99 -16.98 0.17
N HIS A 227 -13.09 -16.57 -0.70
CA HIS A 227 -12.07 -17.45 -1.24
C HIS A 227 -10.74 -17.27 -0.50
N ASP A 228 -9.92 -18.32 -0.52
CA ASP A 228 -8.53 -18.21 -0.08
C ASP A 228 -7.81 -17.10 -0.86
N GLY A 229 -7.12 -16.23 -0.13
CA GLY A 229 -6.45 -15.07 -0.69
C GLY A 229 -7.31 -13.80 -0.77
N ASP A 230 -8.62 -13.88 -0.49
CA ASP A 230 -9.43 -12.67 -0.29
C ASP A 230 -8.90 -11.88 0.91
N LEU A 231 -8.98 -10.56 0.81
CA LEU A 231 -8.61 -9.62 1.85
C LEU A 231 -9.80 -9.39 2.76
N ILE A 232 -9.58 -9.53 4.07
CA ILE A 232 -10.60 -9.30 5.09
C ILE A 232 -10.30 -8.00 5.82
N ALA A 233 -11.28 -7.11 5.85
CA ALA A 233 -11.26 -5.90 6.67
C ALA A 233 -12.29 -6.01 7.80
N ILE A 234 -11.81 -6.09 9.05
CA ILE A 234 -12.68 -6.26 10.22
C ILE A 234 -13.24 -4.91 10.65
N THR A 235 -14.55 -4.75 10.48
CA THR A 235 -15.29 -3.56 10.90
C THR A 235 -15.37 -3.45 12.42
N THR A 236 -15.54 -2.21 12.92
CA THR A 236 -15.58 -1.96 14.36
C THR A 236 -16.77 -1.12 14.83
N LYS A 237 -17.18 -1.36 16.08
CA LYS A 237 -18.15 -0.57 16.86
C LYS A 237 -17.56 0.73 17.40
N ILE A 238 -16.24 0.95 17.35
CA ILE A 238 -15.58 2.20 17.79
C ILE A 238 -16.16 3.40 17.03
N LYS A 239 -16.60 4.45 17.75
CA LYS A 239 -17.18 5.64 17.11
C LYS A 239 -16.12 6.36 16.26
N GLY A 240 -16.50 6.82 15.06
CA GLY A 240 -15.60 7.54 14.16
C GLY A 240 -14.67 6.68 13.31
N LEU A 241 -14.54 5.38 13.61
CA LEU A 241 -13.61 4.45 12.95
C LEU A 241 -14.36 3.26 12.33
N GLU A 242 -13.99 2.92 11.12
CA GLU A 242 -14.67 1.92 10.30
C GLU A 242 -14.02 0.54 10.34
N ILE A 243 -12.71 0.44 10.10
CA ILE A 243 -11.95 -0.80 10.16
C ILE A 243 -10.97 -0.76 11.32
N SER A 244 -10.93 -1.83 12.11
CA SER A 244 -10.00 -1.97 13.24
C SER A 244 -8.80 -2.86 12.95
N HIS A 245 -8.94 -3.77 11.98
CA HIS A 245 -7.92 -4.77 11.70
C HIS A 245 -8.12 -5.37 10.30
N VAL A 246 -7.05 -5.88 9.71
CA VAL A 246 -7.09 -6.52 8.38
C VAL A 246 -6.26 -7.81 8.33
N GLY A 247 -6.53 -8.65 7.35
CA GLY A 247 -5.75 -9.86 7.08
C GLY A 247 -6.20 -10.55 5.79
N ILE A 248 -5.76 -11.79 5.61
CA ILE A 248 -5.97 -12.59 4.42
C ILE A 248 -6.78 -13.83 4.79
N ALA A 249 -7.83 -14.11 4.03
CA ALA A 249 -8.68 -15.27 4.16
C ALA A 249 -7.90 -16.55 3.84
N LEU A 250 -8.07 -17.57 4.71
CA LEU A 250 -7.53 -18.91 4.49
C LEU A 250 -8.48 -19.94 5.10
N HIS A 251 -8.89 -20.94 4.34
CA HIS A 251 -9.65 -22.06 4.86
C HIS A 251 -8.74 -23.08 5.54
N VAL A 252 -9.07 -23.42 6.78
CA VAL A 252 -8.40 -24.47 7.56
C VAL A 252 -9.47 -25.44 8.04
N ASN A 253 -9.40 -26.69 7.57
CA ASN A 253 -10.42 -27.71 7.83
C ASN A 253 -11.85 -27.22 7.51
N ASP A 254 -12.04 -26.69 6.30
CA ASP A 254 -13.31 -26.18 5.77
C ASP A 254 -13.94 -25.00 6.54
N ARG A 255 -13.19 -24.36 7.44
CA ARG A 255 -13.62 -23.14 8.14
C ARG A 255 -12.73 -21.98 7.76
N LEU A 256 -13.31 -20.79 7.65
CA LEU A 256 -12.59 -19.58 7.31
C LEU A 256 -11.75 -19.09 8.49
N HIS A 257 -10.43 -19.02 8.33
CA HIS A 257 -9.47 -18.45 9.28
C HIS A 257 -8.87 -17.16 8.72
N LEU A 258 -8.14 -16.43 9.57
CA LEU A 258 -7.46 -15.20 9.19
C LEU A 258 -5.95 -15.35 9.32
N MET A 259 -5.22 -15.14 8.23
CA MET A 259 -3.78 -14.93 8.28
C MET A 259 -3.52 -13.42 8.45
N HIS A 260 -2.88 -13.03 9.55
CA HIS A 260 -2.71 -11.61 9.89
C HIS A 260 -1.51 -11.33 10.78
N ALA A 261 -0.98 -10.11 10.70
CA ALA A 261 -0.06 -9.56 11.71
C ALA A 261 -0.86 -9.25 12.99
N SER A 262 -0.66 -10.08 14.03
CA SER A 262 -1.41 -9.98 15.28
C SER A 262 -0.62 -9.21 16.34
N SER A 263 -1.17 -8.11 16.84
CA SER A 263 -0.59 -7.39 17.99
C SER A 263 -0.62 -8.24 19.26
N LEU A 264 -1.64 -9.10 19.42
CA LEU A 264 -1.77 -10.02 20.55
C LEU A 264 -0.69 -11.12 20.51
N ALA A 265 -0.50 -11.76 19.35
CA ALA A 265 0.54 -12.79 19.18
C ALA A 265 1.94 -12.19 18.96
N LYS A 266 2.02 -10.87 18.77
CA LYS A 266 3.24 -10.07 18.47
C LYS A 266 3.96 -10.50 17.19
N LYS A 267 3.25 -11.11 16.24
CA LYS A 267 3.78 -11.60 14.98
C LYS A 267 2.68 -11.94 13.97
N VAL A 268 3.04 -12.20 12.73
CA VAL A 268 2.13 -12.76 11.71
C VAL A 268 1.80 -14.21 12.06
N VAL A 269 0.51 -14.53 12.10
CA VAL A 269 -0.03 -15.84 12.46
C VAL A 269 -1.25 -16.17 11.60
N ILE A 270 -1.61 -17.45 11.54
CA ILE A 270 -2.96 -17.88 11.19
C ILE A 270 -3.76 -17.95 12.49
N SER A 271 -4.98 -17.44 12.50
CA SER A 271 -5.85 -17.47 13.69
C SER A 271 -6.05 -18.90 14.18
N GLU A 272 -5.98 -19.12 15.49
CA GLU A 272 -6.18 -20.45 16.08
C GLU A 272 -7.64 -20.91 15.99
N THR A 273 -8.57 -19.95 16.05
CA THR A 273 -10.01 -20.19 15.85
C THR A 273 -10.46 -19.60 14.51
N PRO A 274 -11.57 -20.09 13.94
CA PRO A 274 -12.11 -19.50 12.73
C PRO A 274 -12.57 -18.05 12.96
N LEU A 275 -12.68 -17.31 11.86
CA LEU A 275 -12.88 -15.87 11.81
C LEU A 275 -14.17 -15.45 12.52
N ALA A 276 -15.27 -16.17 12.30
CA ALA A 276 -16.56 -15.89 12.94
C ALA A 276 -16.44 -15.94 14.48
N GLU A 277 -15.84 -17.01 15.01
CA GLU A 277 -15.63 -17.19 16.45
C GLU A 277 -14.61 -16.19 17.02
N MET A 278 -13.63 -15.78 16.22
CA MET A 278 -12.67 -14.74 16.60
C MET A 278 -13.38 -13.39 16.81
N LEU A 279 -14.27 -13.00 15.89
CA LEU A 279 -14.99 -11.73 15.96
C LEU A 279 -15.99 -11.70 17.12
N LEU A 280 -16.77 -12.77 17.31
CA LEU A 280 -17.76 -12.88 18.39
C LEU A 280 -17.14 -12.76 19.80
N LYS A 281 -15.84 -13.05 19.96
CA LYS A 281 -15.11 -12.85 21.23
C LYS A 281 -14.72 -11.40 21.49
N ASN A 282 -14.66 -10.55 20.46
CA ASN A 282 -14.24 -9.17 20.57
C ASN A 282 -15.43 -8.20 20.52
N ARG A 283 -15.79 -7.66 21.69
CA ARG A 283 -16.93 -6.73 21.83
C ARG A 283 -16.84 -5.45 20.99
N LEU A 284 -15.68 -5.10 20.46
CA LEU A 284 -15.48 -3.92 19.61
C LEU A 284 -15.53 -4.23 18.12
N GLN A 285 -15.48 -5.50 17.71
CA GLN A 285 -15.65 -5.88 16.30
C GLN A 285 -17.15 -5.97 15.99
N SER A 286 -17.52 -5.72 14.75
CA SER A 286 -18.93 -5.74 14.31
C SER A 286 -19.21 -6.64 13.12
N GLY A 287 -18.19 -7.09 12.40
CA GLY A 287 -18.34 -7.79 11.12
C GLY A 287 -17.15 -7.57 10.21
N ILE A 288 -17.30 -7.87 8.92
CA ILE A 288 -16.23 -7.80 7.92
C ILE A 288 -16.66 -7.12 6.63
N MET A 289 -15.69 -6.57 5.92
CA MET A 289 -15.75 -6.33 4.48
C MET A 289 -14.78 -7.30 3.80
N VAL A 290 -15.14 -7.77 2.61
CA VAL A 290 -14.39 -8.76 1.83
C VAL A 290 -14.00 -8.15 0.49
N VAL A 291 -12.71 -8.26 0.16
CA VAL A 291 -12.10 -7.59 -0.97
C VAL A 291 -11.22 -8.57 -1.73
N ARG A 292 -11.40 -8.69 -3.05
CA ARG A 292 -10.70 -9.66 -3.89
C ARG A 292 -9.70 -8.96 -4.81
N VAL A 293 -8.45 -9.40 -4.78
CA VAL A 293 -7.40 -8.88 -5.69
C VAL A 293 -7.73 -9.27 -7.14
N GLN A 294 -7.49 -8.36 -8.09
CA GLN A 294 -7.77 -8.55 -9.53
C GLN A 294 -6.52 -8.92 -10.32
#